data_AF-A0A3A8QQH7-F1
#
_entry.id   AF-A0A3A8QQH7-F1
#
_cell.length_a   1.000
_cell.length_b   1.000
_cell.length_c   1.000
_cell.angle_alpha   90.00
_cell.angle_beta   90.00
_cell.angle_gamma   90.00
#
_symmetry.space_group_name_H-M   'P 1'
#
loop_
_entity.id
_entity.type
_entity.pdbx_description
1 polymer ?
#
loop_
_entity_poly.entity_id
_entity_poly.type
_entity_poly.pdbx_seq_one_letter_code
_entity_poly.pdbx_strand_id
1 'polypeptide(L)'
;MQLRKMMVMLAAVSTMSLALTACGDDATTAETCTSDTDCSSGFCNTAAGVCMETCESASECPDTEKECAPLAGATNTAKVCQCKTNQLCNEDDSTSLVCGTVSKRCEEPGTSTGCTKDADCTTGNTCDTASGQCKPAATTCSGEGKATCAYGSACYNNACSAPPAPTCENYNNFSNKAALGTTGPIIFKAATTSAAVDSFCDASAPKRVKITISAYSSTPFPATAAELNGFLYVLVNGTTRTPVVSSSAGNYVVTGTNRERADIVANICVAADSKTTSLGYYFTGGNFFCFQSSYN
;
A
#
# COMPACT_ATOMS: atom_id res chain seq x y z
N MET A 1 -17.45 -3.80 -83.02
CA MET A 1 -18.26 -2.85 -82.21
C MET A 1 -17.39 -1.64 -81.88
N GLN A 2 -18.05 -0.50 -81.70
CA GLN A 2 -17.54 0.89 -81.62
C GLN A 2 -16.43 1.08 -80.56
N LEU A 3 -15.34 1.81 -80.83
CA LEU A 3 -15.18 3.29 -80.89
C LEU A 3 -15.43 4.02 -79.56
N ARG A 4 -14.34 4.56 -78.96
CA ARG A 4 -14.13 5.90 -78.33
C ARG A 4 -13.28 5.76 -77.05
N LYS A 5 -12.02 6.20 -77.04
CA LYS A 5 -11.54 7.60 -76.89
C LYS A 5 -12.11 8.29 -75.64
N MET A 6 -11.26 8.48 -74.63
CA MET A 6 -11.11 9.78 -73.95
C MET A 6 -9.72 9.91 -73.32
N MET A 7 -8.90 10.76 -73.93
CA MET A 7 -7.75 11.43 -73.32
C MET A 7 -8.28 12.59 -72.46
N VAL A 8 -7.66 12.84 -71.31
CA VAL A 8 -7.43 14.20 -70.80
C VAL A 8 -6.02 14.25 -70.20
N MET A 9 -5.13 14.97 -70.89
CA MET A 9 -3.93 15.59 -70.33
C MET A 9 -4.32 16.87 -69.57
N LEU A 10 -3.60 17.21 -68.50
CA LEU A 10 -3.04 18.55 -68.21
C LEU A 10 -2.29 18.45 -66.86
N ALA A 11 -0.95 18.50 -66.86
CA ALA A 11 -0.11 19.70 -66.64
C ALA A 11 0.12 19.96 -65.14
N ALA A 12 1.24 20.44 -64.62
CA ALA A 12 2.63 20.64 -65.02
C ALA A 12 3.32 21.22 -63.76
N VAL A 13 4.62 20.92 -63.57
CA VAL A 13 5.61 21.78 -62.86
C VAL A 13 5.40 22.05 -61.35
N SER A 14 6.29 21.50 -60.52
CA SER A 14 7.30 22.30 -59.79
C SER A 14 8.21 21.42 -58.93
N THR A 15 9.48 21.38 -59.32
CA THR A 15 10.62 21.11 -58.44
C THR A 15 10.71 22.21 -57.39
N MET A 16 10.71 21.87 -56.11
CA MET A 16 11.35 22.68 -55.06
C MET A 16 11.73 21.79 -53.89
N SER A 17 13.04 21.59 -53.73
CA SER A 17 13.65 21.16 -52.48
C SER A 17 13.40 22.24 -51.42
N LEU A 18 12.74 21.87 -50.33
CA LEU A 18 12.77 22.59 -49.06
C LEU A 18 12.97 21.56 -47.96
N ALA A 19 13.96 21.87 -47.12
CA ALA A 19 14.43 21.07 -46.02
C ALA A 19 13.62 21.31 -44.74
N LEU A 20 13.91 20.47 -43.73
CA LEU A 20 13.46 20.51 -42.33
C LEU A 20 11.99 20.18 -42.07
N THR A 21 11.74 19.03 -41.45
CA THR A 21 11.50 18.96 -39.99
C THR A 21 11.26 17.51 -39.56
N ALA A 22 11.61 17.23 -38.32
CA ALA A 22 11.54 15.95 -37.63
C ALA A 22 10.19 15.22 -37.80
N CYS A 23 10.27 13.91 -38.03
CA CYS A 23 9.32 12.96 -37.47
C CYS A 23 10.13 12.08 -36.53
N GLY A 24 10.03 12.39 -35.23
CA GLY A 24 10.34 11.40 -34.21
C GLY A 24 9.40 10.22 -34.43
N ASP A 25 9.95 9.01 -34.45
CA ASP A 25 9.19 7.78 -34.29
C ASP A 25 8.64 7.76 -32.87
N ASP A 26 7.55 8.50 -32.69
CA ASP A 26 6.62 8.36 -31.60
C ASP A 26 5.79 7.10 -31.90
N ALA A 27 6.42 5.93 -31.73
CA ALA A 27 5.76 4.64 -31.82
C ALA A 27 4.94 4.39 -30.54
N THR A 28 3.93 5.23 -30.32
CA THR A 28 2.83 4.99 -29.37
C THR A 28 1.84 3.98 -29.96
N THR A 29 2.32 2.80 -30.35
CA THR A 29 1.48 1.73 -30.88
C THR A 29 1.36 0.55 -29.91
N ALA A 30 0.21 0.55 -29.22
CA ALA A 30 -0.35 -0.50 -28.36
C ALA A 30 0.37 -0.73 -27.01
N GLU A 31 0.25 0.24 -26.10
CA GLU A 31 0.77 0.14 -24.72
C GLU A 31 0.02 -0.84 -23.81
N THR A 32 -1.06 -1.47 -24.29
CA THR A 32 -1.80 -2.42 -23.45
C THR A 32 -2.11 -3.73 -24.14
N CYS A 33 -1.91 -4.84 -23.43
CA CYS A 33 -2.13 -6.19 -23.92
C CYS A 33 -2.74 -7.09 -22.85
N THR A 34 -3.53 -8.07 -23.28
CA THR A 34 -4.05 -9.16 -22.43
C THR A 34 -3.55 -10.53 -22.87
N SER A 35 -2.97 -10.61 -24.07
CA SER A 35 -2.38 -11.79 -24.66
C SER A 35 -1.31 -11.41 -25.69
N ASP A 36 -0.43 -12.35 -26.02
CA ASP A 36 0.67 -12.12 -26.98
C ASP A 36 0.17 -11.68 -28.36
N THR A 37 -1.06 -12.06 -28.75
CA THR A 37 -1.66 -11.66 -30.04
C THR A 37 -2.09 -10.20 -30.10
N ASP A 38 -2.17 -9.51 -28.95
CA ASP A 38 -2.53 -8.09 -28.88
C ASP A 38 -1.33 -7.19 -29.23
N CYS A 39 -0.12 -7.75 -29.24
CA CYS A 39 1.11 -7.02 -29.56
C CYS A 39 1.41 -7.09 -31.06
N SER A 40 1.58 -5.93 -31.70
CA SER A 40 1.95 -5.78 -33.11
C SER A 40 3.18 -6.61 -33.49
N SER A 41 4.11 -6.71 -32.54
CA SER A 41 5.27 -7.57 -32.53
C SER A 41 5.66 -7.80 -31.07
N GLY A 42 6.03 -9.03 -30.71
CA GLY A 42 6.62 -9.33 -29.40
C GLY A 42 5.72 -10.14 -28.46
N PHE A 43 5.91 -9.90 -27.17
CA PHE A 43 5.38 -10.70 -26.06
C PHE A 43 4.54 -9.84 -25.12
N CYS A 44 3.41 -10.36 -24.65
CA CYS A 44 2.59 -9.64 -23.69
C CYS A 44 2.98 -9.99 -22.25
N ASN A 45 3.47 -9.00 -21.51
CA ASN A 45 3.53 -9.10 -20.05
C ASN A 45 2.12 -8.92 -19.50
N THR A 46 1.36 -10.02 -19.45
CA THR A 46 -0.03 -10.03 -18.96
C THR A 46 -0.18 -9.55 -17.51
N ALA A 47 0.89 -9.58 -16.70
CA ALA A 47 0.86 -9.08 -15.33
C ALA A 47 0.93 -7.55 -15.25
N ALA A 48 1.64 -6.90 -16.17
CA ALA A 48 1.70 -5.45 -16.32
C ALA A 48 0.75 -4.91 -17.40
N GLY A 49 0.21 -5.81 -18.21
CA GLY A 49 -0.60 -5.50 -19.38
C GLY A 49 0.18 -4.75 -20.46
N VAL A 50 1.50 -4.93 -20.61
CA VAL A 50 2.32 -4.19 -21.59
C VAL A 50 3.01 -5.11 -22.60
N CYS A 51 3.11 -4.66 -23.85
CA CYS A 51 3.87 -5.36 -24.89
C CYS A 51 5.38 -5.15 -24.71
N MET A 52 6.14 -6.23 -24.85
CA MET A 52 7.59 -6.27 -24.70
C MET A 52 8.25 -6.82 -25.98
N GLU A 53 9.40 -6.26 -26.34
CA GLU A 53 10.21 -6.80 -27.42
C GLU A 53 10.94 -8.08 -27.01
N THR A 54 10.89 -9.07 -27.90
CA THR A 54 11.65 -10.31 -27.76
C THR A 54 13.09 -10.12 -28.21
N CYS A 55 14.02 -10.82 -27.58
CA CYS A 55 15.45 -10.73 -27.88
C CYS A 55 16.10 -12.13 -27.82
N GLU A 56 17.21 -12.33 -28.51
CA GLU A 56 18.05 -13.52 -28.33
C GLU A 56 19.28 -13.23 -27.46
N SER A 57 19.75 -11.99 -27.51
CA SER A 57 20.94 -11.49 -26.83
C SER A 57 20.76 -10.06 -26.28
N ALA A 58 21.54 -9.70 -25.26
CA ALA A 58 21.48 -8.36 -24.64
C ALA A 58 21.87 -7.21 -25.59
N SER A 59 22.56 -7.49 -26.70
CA SER A 59 22.93 -6.50 -27.71
C SER A 59 21.79 -6.08 -28.63
N GLU A 60 20.69 -6.83 -28.63
CA GLU A 60 19.48 -6.48 -29.39
C GLU A 60 18.56 -5.54 -28.60
N CYS A 61 18.82 -5.34 -27.31
CA CYS A 61 17.99 -4.49 -26.47
C CYS A 61 18.49 -3.04 -26.47
N PRO A 62 17.58 -2.07 -26.31
CA PRO A 62 17.93 -0.68 -26.07
C PRO A 62 18.94 -0.53 -24.93
N ASP A 63 19.76 0.53 -24.98
CA ASP A 63 20.75 0.80 -23.92
C ASP A 63 20.10 0.97 -22.53
N THR A 64 18.81 1.31 -22.51
CA THR A 64 17.97 1.43 -21.31
C THR A 64 17.49 0.08 -20.76
N GLU A 65 17.52 -1.01 -21.54
CA GLU A 65 16.92 -2.32 -21.24
C GLU A 65 17.88 -3.49 -21.55
N LYS A 66 19.17 -3.35 -21.21
CA LYS A 66 20.30 -4.28 -21.52
C LYS A 66 20.18 -5.72 -21.01
N GLU A 67 19.07 -6.15 -20.45
CA GLU A 67 18.88 -7.53 -20.00
C GLU A 67 17.92 -8.28 -20.93
N CYS A 68 18.45 -9.29 -21.63
CA CYS A 68 17.65 -10.20 -22.43
C CYS A 68 17.40 -11.51 -21.66
N ALA A 69 16.24 -11.63 -21.03
CA ALA A 69 15.92 -12.76 -20.16
C ALA A 69 14.46 -13.21 -20.27
N PRO A 70 14.13 -14.46 -19.91
CA PRO A 70 12.74 -14.87 -19.76
C PRO A 70 12.04 -14.04 -18.68
N LEU A 71 10.78 -13.69 -18.91
CA LEU A 71 10.01 -12.96 -17.91
C LEU A 71 9.64 -13.89 -16.74
N ALA A 72 10.02 -13.49 -15.53
CA ALA A 72 9.76 -14.30 -14.34
C ALA A 72 8.24 -14.47 -14.11
N GLY A 73 7.78 -15.72 -14.06
CA GLY A 73 6.36 -16.05 -13.85
C GLY A 73 5.51 -16.12 -15.11
N ALA A 74 6.09 -15.89 -16.30
CA ALA A 74 5.42 -16.17 -17.57
C ALA A 74 5.40 -17.68 -17.86
N THR A 75 4.31 -18.15 -18.50
CA THR A 75 4.22 -19.52 -19.03
C THR A 75 5.02 -19.69 -20.32
N ASN A 76 5.33 -18.59 -21.01
CA ASN A 76 6.16 -18.54 -22.19
C ASN A 76 7.64 -18.38 -21.80
N THR A 77 8.53 -19.16 -22.42
CA THR A 77 9.97 -19.14 -22.15
C THR A 77 10.75 -18.21 -23.07
N ALA A 78 10.07 -17.46 -23.94
CA ALA A 78 10.69 -16.44 -24.78
C ALA A 78 11.43 -15.40 -23.91
N LYS A 79 12.60 -14.95 -24.38
CA LYS A 79 13.35 -13.89 -23.73
C LYS A 79 12.87 -12.55 -24.25
N VAL A 80 12.81 -11.57 -23.36
CA VAL A 80 12.40 -10.20 -23.64
C VAL A 80 13.42 -9.22 -23.07
N CYS A 81 13.48 -8.02 -23.66
CA CYS A 81 14.29 -6.93 -23.15
C CYS A 81 13.70 -6.41 -21.84
N GLN A 82 14.54 -6.32 -20.81
CA GLN A 82 14.17 -5.96 -19.46
C GLN A 82 15.15 -4.91 -18.93
N CYS A 83 14.63 -3.91 -18.22
CA CYS A 83 15.44 -3.12 -17.33
C CYS A 83 15.84 -3.96 -16.11
N LYS A 84 17.07 -3.76 -15.60
CA LYS A 84 17.58 -4.45 -14.40
C LYS A 84 17.71 -3.52 -13.20
N THR A 85 18.15 -2.30 -13.46
CA THR A 85 18.44 -1.29 -12.44
C THR A 85 17.92 0.06 -12.91
N ASN A 86 17.59 0.93 -11.96
CA ASN A 86 17.19 2.31 -12.28
C ASN A 86 18.30 3.06 -13.03
N GLN A 87 19.57 2.72 -12.77
CA GLN A 87 20.71 3.31 -13.46
C GLN A 87 20.72 3.02 -14.96
N LEU A 88 20.19 1.87 -15.41
CA LEU A 88 20.06 1.60 -16.83
C LEU A 88 18.99 2.48 -17.47
N CYS A 89 17.96 2.85 -16.72
CA CYS A 89 16.89 3.71 -17.21
C CYS A 89 17.26 5.19 -17.31
N ASN A 90 18.43 5.60 -16.82
CA ASN A 90 18.86 6.99 -16.86
C ASN A 90 20.21 7.05 -17.60
N GLU A 91 20.23 7.65 -18.78
CA GLU A 91 21.45 7.78 -19.60
C GLU A 91 22.43 8.84 -19.05
N ASP A 92 21.98 9.67 -18.10
CA ASP A 92 22.73 10.69 -17.36
C ASP A 92 22.61 10.48 -15.83
N ASP A 93 23.27 11.31 -15.00
CA ASP A 93 23.07 11.40 -13.53
C ASP A 93 21.62 11.79 -13.11
N SER A 94 20.68 11.79 -14.05
CA SER A 94 19.26 11.97 -13.79
C SER A 94 18.66 10.77 -13.04
N THR A 95 17.59 11.02 -12.30
CA THR A 95 16.82 9.98 -11.60
C THR A 95 15.37 9.96 -12.08
N SER A 96 15.17 10.34 -13.34
CA SER A 96 13.86 10.63 -13.93
C SER A 96 13.10 9.39 -14.33
N LEU A 97 13.76 8.24 -14.47
CA LEU A 97 13.14 6.96 -14.80
C LEU A 97 13.59 5.88 -13.81
N VAL A 98 12.68 4.95 -13.49
CA VAL A 98 12.95 3.77 -12.67
C VAL A 98 12.61 2.51 -13.43
N CYS A 99 13.29 1.43 -13.08
CA CYS A 99 12.98 0.14 -13.64
C CYS A 99 11.74 -0.45 -12.95
N GLY A 100 10.63 -0.56 -13.68
CA GLY A 100 9.37 -1.09 -13.18
C GLY A 100 9.52 -2.52 -12.66
N THR A 101 9.00 -2.80 -11.47
CA THR A 101 9.19 -4.11 -10.82
C THR A 101 8.40 -5.23 -11.49
N VAL A 102 7.22 -4.91 -12.03
CA VAL A 102 6.28 -5.85 -12.68
C VAL A 102 6.40 -5.78 -14.20
N SER A 103 6.46 -4.58 -14.77
CA SER A 103 6.59 -4.36 -16.21
C SER A 103 7.98 -4.68 -16.75
N LYS A 104 9.02 -4.55 -15.91
CA LYS A 104 10.43 -4.65 -16.30
C LYS A 104 10.83 -3.67 -17.42
N ARG A 105 10.16 -2.53 -17.51
CA ARG A 105 10.47 -1.43 -18.42
C ARG A 105 10.94 -0.18 -17.67
N CYS A 106 11.65 0.68 -18.38
CA CYS A 106 11.97 2.00 -17.86
C CYS A 106 10.75 2.90 -17.89
N GLU A 107 10.31 3.31 -16.71
CA GLU A 107 9.09 4.09 -16.50
C GLU A 107 9.43 5.33 -15.68
N GLU A 108 8.71 6.43 -15.91
CA GLU A 108 8.77 7.56 -15.00
C GLU A 108 8.33 7.09 -13.60
N PRO A 109 9.04 7.44 -12.52
CA PRO A 109 8.68 6.98 -11.18
C PRO A 109 7.25 7.41 -10.87
N GLY A 110 6.33 6.45 -10.91
CA GLY A 110 4.91 6.72 -10.81
C GLY A 110 4.18 6.77 -12.14
N THR A 111 4.10 5.64 -12.87
CA THR A 111 2.98 5.30 -13.76
C THR A 111 1.66 5.10 -12.96
N SER A 112 1.40 6.03 -12.04
CA SER A 112 0.23 6.29 -11.22
C SER A 112 0.31 7.76 -10.77
N THR A 113 0.50 8.69 -11.71
CA THR A 113 0.55 10.13 -11.44
C THR A 113 -0.78 10.59 -10.83
N GLY A 114 -0.75 11.42 -9.79
CA GLY A 114 -1.96 11.99 -9.17
C GLY A 114 -2.49 11.21 -7.96
N CYS A 115 -1.63 10.43 -7.28
CA CYS A 115 -2.03 9.80 -6.03
C CYS A 115 -2.39 10.88 -4.99
N THR A 116 -3.47 10.63 -4.26
CA THR A 116 -3.92 11.46 -3.12
C THR A 116 -3.78 10.73 -1.80
N LYS A 117 -3.62 9.41 -1.85
CA LYS A 117 -3.50 8.50 -0.71
C LYS A 117 -2.74 7.24 -1.15
N ASP A 118 -2.17 6.53 -0.18
CA ASP A 118 -1.40 5.29 -0.43
C ASP A 118 -2.19 4.21 -1.18
N ALA A 119 -3.52 4.18 -1.00
CA ALA A 119 -4.39 3.22 -1.69
C ALA A 119 -4.48 3.46 -3.20
N ASP A 120 -4.08 4.64 -3.67
CA ASP A 120 -4.00 4.96 -5.11
C ASP A 120 -2.72 4.38 -5.73
N CYS A 121 -1.79 3.88 -4.91
CA CYS A 121 -0.55 3.26 -5.33
C CYS A 121 -0.65 1.73 -5.34
N THR A 122 0.11 1.09 -6.23
CA THR A 122 0.27 -0.37 -6.23
C THR A 122 0.84 -0.89 -4.91
N THR A 123 0.51 -2.14 -4.55
CA THR A 123 0.90 -2.73 -3.27
C THR A 123 2.40 -2.65 -3.05
N GLY A 124 2.81 -2.12 -1.88
CA GLY A 124 4.22 -1.91 -1.53
C GLY A 124 4.73 -0.48 -1.75
N ASN A 125 3.91 0.40 -2.33
CA ASN A 125 4.21 1.81 -2.53
C ASN A 125 3.35 2.71 -1.62
N THR A 126 3.85 3.91 -1.34
CA THR A 126 3.17 4.97 -0.58
C THR A 126 3.09 6.23 -1.41
N CYS A 127 2.01 6.99 -1.25
CA CYS A 127 1.81 8.24 -1.95
C CYS A 127 2.54 9.38 -1.25
N ASP A 128 3.45 10.04 -1.96
CA ASP A 128 3.96 11.34 -1.55
C ASP A 128 2.95 12.42 -1.96
N THR A 129 2.11 12.83 -1.01
CA THR A 129 1.05 13.81 -1.25
C THR A 129 1.57 15.21 -1.63
N ALA A 130 2.86 15.51 -1.38
CA ALA A 130 3.44 16.79 -1.78
C ALA A 130 3.82 16.82 -3.26
N SER A 131 4.23 15.68 -3.82
CA SER A 131 4.56 15.54 -5.25
C SER A 131 3.47 14.87 -6.08
N GLY A 132 2.49 14.23 -5.45
CA GLY A 132 1.43 13.45 -6.12
C GLY A 132 1.94 12.15 -6.74
N GLN A 133 3.06 11.61 -6.22
CA GLN A 133 3.78 10.47 -6.78
C GLN A 133 3.81 9.27 -5.85
N CYS A 134 3.64 8.07 -6.42
CA CYS A 134 3.81 6.81 -5.69
C CYS A 134 5.30 6.46 -5.58
N LYS A 135 5.80 6.34 -4.35
CA LYS A 135 7.19 5.97 -4.03
C LYS A 135 7.24 4.61 -3.33
N PRO A 136 8.36 3.87 -3.44
CA PRO A 136 8.57 2.68 -2.62
C PRO A 136 8.36 3.00 -1.14
N ALA A 137 7.63 2.14 -0.43
CA ALA A 137 7.45 2.32 0.99
C ALA A 137 8.81 2.31 1.70
N ALA A 138 9.01 3.22 2.64
CA ALA A 138 10.26 3.28 3.39
C ALA A 138 10.47 1.96 4.15
N THR A 139 11.70 1.44 4.12
CA THR A 139 12.10 0.28 4.93
C THR A 139 12.55 0.68 6.33
N THR A 140 13.02 1.93 6.47
CA THR A 140 13.41 2.56 7.73
C THR A 140 12.44 3.67 8.09
N CYS A 141 12.25 3.89 9.37
CA CYS A 141 11.35 4.90 9.88
C CYS A 141 11.92 5.54 11.16
N SER A 142 11.46 6.75 11.45
CA SER A 142 11.66 7.41 12.74
C SER A 142 10.30 7.80 13.31
N GLY A 143 10.14 7.65 14.63
CA GLY A 143 8.86 7.88 15.32
C GLY A 143 8.04 6.61 15.58
N GLU A 144 6.72 6.76 15.71
CA GLU A 144 5.79 5.68 16.05
C GLU A 144 4.62 5.57 15.06
N GLY A 145 3.98 4.40 15.00
CA GLY A 145 2.79 4.17 14.16
C GLY A 145 3.14 3.94 12.70
N LYS A 146 2.27 4.36 11.78
CA LYS A 146 2.51 4.20 10.34
C LYS A 146 3.78 4.94 9.88
N ALA A 147 4.03 6.15 10.39
CA ALA A 147 5.16 6.99 9.96
C ALA A 147 5.30 7.03 8.42
N THR A 148 6.52 6.81 7.89
CA THR A 148 6.82 6.67 6.46
C THR A 148 6.56 5.26 5.90
N CYS A 149 6.05 4.34 6.72
CA CYS A 149 5.79 2.96 6.31
C CYS A 149 4.52 2.83 5.47
N ALA A 150 4.45 1.75 4.68
CA ALA A 150 3.24 1.34 3.99
C ALA A 150 2.09 1.08 4.95
N TYR A 151 0.86 1.21 4.45
CA TYR A 151 -0.32 0.77 5.18
C TYR A 151 -0.24 -0.72 5.55
N GLY A 152 -0.66 -1.08 6.75
CA GLY A 152 -0.49 -2.43 7.30
C GLY A 152 0.87 -2.68 7.95
N SER A 153 1.82 -1.74 7.83
CA SER A 153 3.10 -1.74 8.56
C SER A 153 3.17 -0.62 9.58
N ALA A 154 3.97 -0.79 10.62
CA ALA A 154 4.27 0.24 11.60
C ALA A 154 5.77 0.30 11.88
N CYS A 155 6.19 1.42 12.46
CA CYS A 155 7.57 1.63 12.84
C CYS A 155 7.89 0.87 14.14
N TYR A 156 8.72 -0.17 14.01
CA TYR A 156 9.23 -0.97 15.12
C TYR A 156 10.76 -0.93 15.10
N ASN A 157 11.38 -0.41 16.16
CA ASN A 157 12.84 -0.34 16.29
C ASN A 157 13.53 0.32 15.06
N ASN A 158 12.95 1.42 14.56
CA ASN A 158 13.39 2.16 13.35
C ASN A 158 13.28 1.40 12.01
N ALA A 159 12.57 0.27 11.99
CA ALA A 159 12.26 -0.48 10.78
C ALA A 159 10.75 -0.57 10.55
N CYS A 160 10.33 -0.48 9.30
CA CYS A 160 8.94 -0.71 8.91
C CYS A 160 8.66 -2.21 8.88
N SER A 161 7.76 -2.67 9.75
CA SER A 161 7.35 -4.07 9.81
C SER A 161 5.84 -4.17 10.04
N ALA A 162 5.23 -5.25 9.57
CA ALA A 162 3.86 -5.59 9.93
C ALA A 162 3.75 -5.77 11.46
N PRO A 163 2.60 -5.40 12.07
CA PRO A 163 2.31 -5.76 13.46
C PRO A 163 2.45 -7.28 13.67
N PRO A 164 2.96 -7.72 14.83
CA PRO A 164 3.12 -9.14 15.11
C PRO A 164 1.82 -9.92 14.91
N ALA A 165 1.91 -11.08 14.25
CA ALA A 165 0.76 -11.96 14.08
C ALA A 165 0.23 -12.40 15.47
N PRO A 166 -1.10 -12.41 15.68
CA PRO A 166 -1.68 -12.71 16.97
C PRO A 166 -1.58 -14.21 17.30
N THR A 167 -0.98 -14.54 18.43
CA THR A 167 -0.81 -15.93 18.90
C THR A 167 -1.41 -16.19 20.29
N CYS A 168 -2.00 -15.17 20.93
CA CYS A 168 -2.57 -15.27 22.27
C CYS A 168 -3.83 -16.13 22.33
N GLU A 169 -4.16 -16.65 23.52
CA GLU A 169 -5.38 -17.42 23.75
C GLU A 169 -6.66 -16.65 23.39
N ASN A 170 -6.69 -15.33 23.63
CA ASN A 170 -7.81 -14.47 23.20
C ASN A 170 -8.05 -14.58 21.70
N TYR A 171 -6.98 -14.65 20.90
CA TYR A 171 -7.10 -14.89 19.47
C TYR A 171 -7.54 -16.33 19.21
N ASN A 172 -6.88 -17.33 19.76
CA ASN A 172 -7.21 -18.74 19.47
C ASN A 172 -8.69 -19.08 19.76
N ASN A 173 -9.25 -18.50 20.82
CA ASN A 173 -10.64 -18.70 21.22
C ASN A 173 -11.63 -17.74 20.53
N PHE A 174 -11.15 -16.71 19.84
CA PHE A 174 -11.99 -15.78 19.09
C PHE A 174 -12.54 -16.43 17.82
N SER A 175 -13.84 -16.72 17.79
CA SER A 175 -14.50 -17.41 16.68
C SER A 175 -14.77 -16.54 15.47
N ASN A 176 -15.02 -15.23 15.65
CA ASN A 176 -15.44 -14.34 14.56
C ASN A 176 -14.25 -13.74 13.76
N LYS A 177 -13.39 -14.60 13.22
CA LYS A 177 -12.23 -14.19 12.42
C LYS A 177 -12.59 -13.35 11.19
N ALA A 178 -13.78 -13.55 10.65
CA ALA A 178 -14.30 -12.83 9.49
C ALA A 178 -14.47 -11.31 9.73
N ALA A 179 -14.54 -10.88 11.00
CA ALA A 179 -14.57 -9.46 11.33
C ALA A 179 -13.20 -8.76 11.25
N LEU A 180 -12.12 -9.52 11.05
CA LEU A 180 -10.76 -8.99 10.95
C LEU A 180 -10.40 -8.66 9.49
N GLY A 181 -9.40 -7.83 9.30
CA GLY A 181 -8.89 -7.48 7.98
C GLY A 181 -7.58 -6.71 8.04
N THR A 182 -7.19 -6.18 6.89
CA THR A 182 -5.96 -5.39 6.73
C THR A 182 -6.22 -4.02 6.14
N THR A 183 -7.48 -3.68 5.88
CA THR A 183 -7.91 -2.43 5.22
C THR A 183 -8.48 -1.41 6.22
N GLY A 184 -9.01 -1.88 7.35
CA GLY A 184 -9.47 -1.06 8.46
C GLY A 184 -8.33 -0.62 9.40
N PRO A 185 -8.66 0.00 10.55
CA PRO A 185 -7.66 0.55 11.47
C PRO A 185 -6.64 -0.49 11.96
N ILE A 186 -5.38 -0.09 12.01
CA ILE A 186 -4.26 -0.93 12.43
C ILE A 186 -3.79 -0.51 13.82
N ILE A 187 -3.96 -1.41 14.79
CA ILE A 187 -3.39 -1.29 16.13
C ILE A 187 -1.93 -1.72 16.06
N PHE A 188 -1.03 -0.81 16.44
CA PHE A 188 0.42 -1.08 16.40
C PHE A 188 1.06 -1.13 17.79
N LYS A 189 0.39 -0.59 18.81
CA LYS A 189 0.91 -0.52 20.18
C LYS A 189 -0.24 -0.54 21.18
N ALA A 190 -0.02 -1.24 22.29
CA ALA A 190 -0.85 -1.13 23.49
C ALA A 190 0.07 -1.06 24.72
N ALA A 191 -0.33 -0.27 25.72
CA ALA A 191 0.44 -0.10 26.96
C ALA A 191 -0.48 0.10 28.15
N THR A 192 -0.10 -0.44 29.30
CA THR A 192 -0.82 -0.19 30.57
C THR A 192 -0.34 1.14 31.13
N THR A 193 -1.25 2.09 31.33
CA THR A 193 -0.92 3.43 31.81
C THR A 193 -1.23 3.64 33.28
N SER A 194 -2.22 2.93 33.83
CA SER A 194 -2.46 2.91 35.27
C SER A 194 -3.23 1.66 35.68
N ALA A 195 -3.03 1.18 36.90
CA ALA A 195 -3.89 0.18 37.52
C ALA A 195 -4.09 0.54 39.00
N ALA A 196 -5.32 0.87 39.40
CA ALA A 196 -5.61 1.31 40.76
C ALA A 196 -7.04 0.95 41.16
N VAL A 197 -7.28 0.75 42.45
CA VAL A 197 -8.63 0.64 43.00
C VAL A 197 -9.23 2.04 43.04
N ASP A 198 -10.37 2.23 42.38
CA ASP A 198 -11.11 3.49 42.38
C ASP A 198 -12.61 3.26 42.20
N SER A 199 -13.39 4.35 42.23
CA SER A 199 -14.85 4.31 42.16
C SER A 199 -15.41 4.21 40.74
N PHE A 200 -14.57 4.01 39.71
CA PHE A 200 -15.05 3.84 38.34
C PHE A 200 -15.69 2.46 38.15
N CYS A 201 -15.14 1.46 38.81
CA CYS A 201 -15.57 0.07 38.69
C CYS A 201 -16.50 -0.33 39.84
N ASP A 202 -17.36 -1.32 39.57
CA ASP A 202 -18.26 -1.87 40.58
C ASP A 202 -17.49 -2.64 41.68
N ALA A 203 -18.16 -2.83 42.82
CA ALA A 203 -17.58 -3.48 43.99
C ALA A 203 -17.08 -4.92 43.74
N SER A 204 -17.60 -5.61 42.71
CA SER A 204 -17.16 -6.96 42.33
C SER A 204 -15.84 -6.99 41.56
N ALA A 205 -15.43 -5.87 40.95
CA ALA A 205 -14.20 -5.75 40.17
C ALA A 205 -13.60 -4.34 40.33
N PRO A 206 -13.24 -3.92 41.56
CA PRO A 206 -13.04 -2.51 41.91
C PRO A 206 -11.72 -1.91 41.41
N LYS A 207 -10.81 -2.72 40.84
CA LYS A 207 -9.55 -2.24 40.30
C LYS A 207 -9.74 -1.84 38.84
N ARG A 208 -9.53 -0.57 38.54
CA ARG A 208 -9.51 -0.04 37.17
C ARG A 208 -8.11 -0.13 36.59
N VAL A 209 -7.99 -0.83 35.47
CA VAL A 209 -6.81 -0.85 34.62
C VAL A 209 -7.08 0.03 33.40
N LYS A 210 -6.22 1.01 33.17
CA LYS A 210 -6.22 1.85 31.97
C LYS A 210 -5.18 1.32 31.01
N ILE A 211 -5.63 1.02 29.80
CA ILE A 211 -4.80 0.55 28.71
C ILE A 211 -4.91 1.57 27.60
N THR A 212 -3.78 2.11 27.15
CA THR A 212 -3.71 2.99 25.99
C THR A 212 -3.42 2.14 24.76
N ILE A 213 -4.28 2.25 23.75
CA ILE A 213 -4.21 1.58 22.47
C ILE A 213 -3.90 2.65 21.43
N SER A 214 -2.79 2.50 20.71
CA SER A 214 -2.41 3.38 19.61
C SER A 214 -2.68 2.68 18.28
N ALA A 215 -3.44 3.36 17.43
CA ALA A 215 -3.84 2.86 16.13
C ALA A 215 -3.69 3.94 15.05
N TYR A 216 -3.59 3.51 13.80
CA TYR A 216 -3.71 4.38 12.63
C TYR A 216 -4.73 3.82 11.64
N SER A 217 -5.25 4.68 10.75
CA SER A 217 -6.24 4.27 9.74
C SER A 217 -6.10 5.12 8.47
N SER A 218 -6.48 4.53 7.33
CA SER A 218 -6.58 5.23 6.04
C SER A 218 -7.87 6.06 5.96
N THR A 219 -8.86 5.70 6.77
CA THR A 219 -10.08 6.47 6.99
C THR A 219 -9.96 7.29 8.28
N PRO A 220 -10.43 8.55 8.29
CA PRO A 220 -10.37 9.40 9.47
C PRO A 220 -11.04 8.75 10.69
N PHE A 221 -10.35 8.73 11.82
CA PHE A 221 -11.00 8.41 13.09
C PHE A 221 -12.06 9.48 13.42
N PRO A 222 -13.14 9.09 14.12
CA PRO A 222 -14.18 10.04 14.52
C PRO A 222 -13.62 11.09 15.48
N ALA A 223 -14.28 12.26 15.54
CA ALA A 223 -13.83 13.35 16.40
C ALA A 223 -14.03 13.02 17.90
N THR A 224 -15.00 12.18 18.23
CA THR A 224 -15.33 11.83 19.61
C THR A 224 -15.30 10.33 19.86
N ALA A 225 -15.03 9.94 21.11
CA ALA A 225 -15.05 8.53 21.52
C ALA A 225 -16.44 7.88 21.38
N ALA A 226 -17.52 8.65 21.50
CA ALA A 226 -18.90 8.16 21.38
C ALA A 226 -19.22 7.66 19.96
N GLU A 227 -18.51 8.16 18.96
CA GLU A 227 -18.67 7.80 17.55
C GLU A 227 -17.72 6.67 17.13
N LEU A 228 -16.84 6.21 18.03
CA LEU A 228 -15.86 5.15 17.79
C LEU A 228 -16.53 3.77 17.73
N ASN A 229 -17.20 3.50 16.63
CA ASN A 229 -17.86 2.24 16.36
C ASN A 229 -16.85 1.17 15.90
N GLY A 230 -17.13 -0.09 16.24
CA GLY A 230 -16.33 -1.23 15.79
C GLY A 230 -15.01 -1.44 16.51
N PHE A 231 -14.66 -0.62 17.52
CA PHE A 231 -13.54 -0.88 18.42
C PHE A 231 -13.95 -1.85 19.53
N LEU A 232 -13.30 -3.00 19.61
CA LEU A 232 -13.71 -4.11 20.46
C LEU A 232 -12.49 -4.75 21.13
N TYR A 233 -12.74 -5.45 22.23
CA TYR A 233 -11.75 -6.34 22.85
C TYR A 233 -12.33 -7.73 23.08
N VAL A 234 -11.46 -8.71 23.17
CA VAL A 234 -11.76 -10.13 23.31
C VAL A 234 -11.10 -10.65 24.57
N LEU A 235 -11.89 -11.29 25.42
CA LEU A 235 -11.43 -11.98 26.62
C LEU A 235 -10.76 -13.32 26.27
N VAL A 236 -10.04 -13.91 27.22
CA VAL A 236 -9.34 -15.20 27.00
C VAL A 236 -10.29 -16.30 26.54
N ASN A 237 -11.53 -16.30 27.03
CA ASN A 237 -12.56 -17.27 26.63
C ASN A 237 -13.18 -16.99 25.23
N GLY A 238 -12.62 -16.06 24.45
CA GLY A 238 -13.09 -15.71 23.11
C GLY A 238 -14.29 -14.74 23.09
N THR A 239 -14.82 -14.32 24.24
CA THR A 239 -15.97 -13.41 24.30
C THR A 239 -15.56 -11.99 23.93
N THR A 240 -16.26 -11.42 22.97
CA THR A 240 -16.09 -10.02 22.56
C THR A 240 -16.87 -9.06 23.47
N ARG A 241 -16.27 -7.90 23.77
CA ARG A 241 -16.86 -6.81 24.53
C ARG A 241 -16.46 -5.46 23.95
N THR A 242 -17.28 -4.44 24.21
CA THR A 242 -16.96 -3.04 23.88
C THR A 242 -16.17 -2.41 25.02
N PRO A 243 -15.02 -1.79 24.76
CA PRO A 243 -14.25 -1.11 25.79
C PRO A 243 -14.95 0.17 26.23
N VAL A 244 -14.83 0.49 27.53
CA VAL A 244 -15.31 1.78 28.04
C VAL A 244 -14.22 2.81 27.83
N VAL A 245 -14.40 3.65 26.80
CA VAL A 245 -13.55 4.81 26.53
C VAL A 245 -14.22 6.02 27.17
N SER A 246 -13.63 6.53 28.25
CA SER A 246 -14.15 7.72 28.93
C SER A 246 -14.03 8.93 28.01
N SER A 247 -15.06 9.79 28.00
CA SER A 247 -15.06 11.07 27.27
C SER A 247 -14.19 12.15 27.91
N SER A 248 -13.54 11.88 29.04
CA SER A 248 -12.63 12.84 29.68
C SER A 248 -11.44 13.17 28.76
N ALA A 249 -11.01 14.43 28.79
CA ALA A 249 -9.90 14.92 27.99
C ALA A 249 -8.66 14.03 28.15
N GLY A 250 -8.01 13.71 27.02
CA GLY A 250 -6.80 12.87 26.99
C GLY A 250 -7.04 11.36 26.91
N ASN A 251 -8.27 10.87 27.11
CA ASN A 251 -8.59 9.44 26.99
C ASN A 251 -8.91 9.00 25.55
N TYR A 252 -9.20 9.94 24.67
CA TYR A 252 -9.36 9.72 23.24
C TYR A 252 -8.73 10.91 22.53
N VAL A 253 -7.58 10.67 21.93
CA VAL A 253 -6.80 11.70 21.25
C VAL A 253 -6.62 11.28 19.81
N VAL A 254 -7.05 12.14 18.89
CA VAL A 254 -6.90 11.91 17.46
C VAL A 254 -5.98 12.98 16.90
N THR A 255 -5.00 12.55 16.11
CA THR A 255 -3.93 13.40 15.58
C THR A 255 -3.76 13.15 14.09
N GLY A 256 -3.02 14.06 13.45
CA GLY A 256 -2.85 14.06 12.00
C GLY A 256 -3.88 14.91 11.28
N THR A 257 -3.50 15.45 10.11
CA THR A 257 -4.34 16.39 9.35
C THR A 257 -5.67 15.77 8.94
N ASN A 258 -5.67 14.46 8.67
CA ASN A 258 -6.84 13.68 8.30
C ASN A 258 -7.36 12.80 9.44
N ARG A 259 -6.96 13.06 10.69
CA ARG A 259 -7.32 12.23 11.85
C ARG A 259 -6.94 10.76 11.66
N GLU A 260 -5.78 10.53 11.07
CA GLU A 260 -5.28 9.20 10.70
C GLU A 260 -4.67 8.42 11.86
N ARG A 261 -4.37 9.07 13.01
CA ARG A 261 -3.84 8.41 14.22
C ARG A 261 -4.76 8.64 15.41
N ALA A 262 -5.02 7.58 16.18
CA ALA A 262 -5.76 7.67 17.43
C ALA A 262 -5.00 6.98 18.58
N ASP A 263 -5.00 7.62 19.74
CA ASP A 263 -4.59 7.06 21.02
C ASP A 263 -5.83 6.96 21.93
N ILE A 264 -6.19 5.74 22.31
CA ILE A 264 -7.46 5.39 22.95
C ILE A 264 -7.20 4.75 24.31
N VAL A 265 -7.74 5.32 25.38
CA VAL A 265 -7.64 4.79 26.73
C VAL A 265 -8.88 3.95 27.07
N ALA A 266 -8.72 2.63 26.99
CA ALA A 266 -9.72 1.67 27.43
C ALA A 266 -9.63 1.45 28.94
N ASN A 267 -10.77 1.57 29.63
CA ASN A 267 -10.89 1.29 31.06
C ASN A 267 -11.44 -0.13 31.25
N ILE A 268 -10.69 -0.96 31.97
CA ILE A 268 -11.02 -2.35 32.25
C ILE A 268 -11.14 -2.54 33.76
N CYS A 269 -12.24 -3.15 34.20
CA CYS A 269 -12.48 -3.45 35.61
C CYS A 269 -12.08 -4.89 35.91
N VAL A 270 -11.24 -5.08 36.93
CA VAL A 270 -10.71 -6.38 37.36
C VAL A 270 -10.80 -6.52 38.88
N ALA A 271 -10.64 -7.75 39.38
CA ALA A 271 -10.61 -8.02 40.82
C ALA A 271 -9.52 -7.19 41.53
N ALA A 272 -9.73 -6.85 42.80
CA ALA A 272 -8.86 -5.98 43.57
C ALA A 272 -7.40 -6.50 43.66
N ASP A 273 -7.26 -7.82 43.77
CA ASP A 273 -6.01 -8.55 43.88
C ASP A 273 -5.40 -8.95 42.53
N SER A 274 -6.09 -8.69 41.42
CA SER A 274 -5.59 -8.97 40.08
C SER A 274 -4.26 -8.25 39.82
N LYS A 275 -3.31 -9.00 39.29
CA LYS A 275 -1.97 -8.53 38.90
C LYS A 275 -1.74 -8.54 37.39
N THR A 276 -2.63 -9.18 36.64
CA THR A 276 -2.48 -9.34 35.20
C THR A 276 -3.82 -9.29 34.50
N THR A 277 -3.86 -8.82 33.26
CA THR A 277 -5.01 -9.02 32.38
C THR A 277 -4.53 -9.36 30.97
N SER A 278 -5.21 -10.29 30.32
CA SER A 278 -4.91 -10.72 28.94
C SER A 278 -6.07 -10.36 28.04
N LEU A 279 -5.82 -9.53 27.05
CA LEU A 279 -6.85 -8.96 26.17
C LEU A 279 -6.39 -8.99 24.72
N GLY A 280 -7.32 -9.29 23.81
CA GLY A 280 -7.12 -9.09 22.38
C GLY A 280 -7.93 -7.90 21.90
N TYR A 281 -7.32 -6.92 21.26
CA TYR A 281 -8.02 -5.74 20.72
C TYR A 281 -8.14 -5.84 19.21
N TYR A 282 -9.24 -5.34 18.65
CA TYR A 282 -9.37 -5.20 17.21
C TYR A 282 -10.36 -4.09 16.83
N PHE A 283 -10.25 -3.64 15.60
CA PHE A 283 -11.30 -2.90 14.91
C PHE A 283 -11.94 -3.81 13.86
N THR A 284 -13.23 -3.65 13.59
CA THR A 284 -13.86 -4.32 12.44
C THR A 284 -13.11 -3.96 11.14
N GLY A 285 -12.70 -4.97 10.38
CA GLY A 285 -11.87 -4.82 9.18
C GLY A 285 -10.39 -4.51 9.43
N GLY A 286 -9.97 -4.35 10.68
CA GLY A 286 -8.60 -4.10 11.11
C GLY A 286 -7.89 -5.35 11.63
N ASN A 287 -6.65 -5.18 12.09
CA ASN A 287 -5.86 -6.28 12.65
C ASN A 287 -6.31 -6.65 14.07
N PHE A 288 -5.97 -7.86 14.49
CA PHE A 288 -6.11 -8.29 15.88
C PHE A 288 -4.77 -8.13 16.61
N PHE A 289 -4.81 -7.49 17.78
CA PHE A 289 -3.62 -7.18 18.57
C PHE A 289 -3.72 -7.82 19.95
N CYS A 290 -2.80 -8.74 20.24
CA CYS A 290 -2.69 -9.38 21.54
C CYS A 290 -1.96 -8.49 22.54
N PHE A 291 -2.51 -8.31 23.74
CA PHE A 291 -1.88 -7.54 24.80
C PHE A 291 -2.00 -8.22 26.17
N GLN A 292 -0.84 -8.50 26.76
CA GLN A 292 -0.73 -8.93 28.15
C GLN A 292 -0.31 -7.74 29.01
N SER A 293 -1.19 -7.34 29.92
CA SER A 293 -0.93 -6.33 30.91
C SER A 293 -0.48 -7.00 32.20
N SER A 294 0.65 -6.56 32.76
CA SER A 294 1.10 -6.92 34.11
C SER A 294 1.26 -5.65 34.92
N TYR A 295 0.69 -5.63 36.11
CA TYR A 295 0.60 -4.43 36.95
C TYR A 295 0.61 -4.81 38.43
N ASN A 296 1.21 -3.94 39.24
CA ASN A 296 1.29 -4.16 40.68
C ASN A 296 0.04 -3.70 41.44
#